data_AF-A0A1F4JMN1-F1
#
_entry.id   AF-A0A1F4JMN1-F1
#
_cell.length_a   1.000
_cell.length_b   1.000
_cell.length_c   1.000
_cell.angle_alpha   90.00
_cell.angle_beta   90.00
_cell.angle_gamma   90.00
#
_symmetry.space_group_name_H-M   'P 1'
#
loop_
_entity.id
_entity.type
_entity.pdbx_description
1 polymer ?
#
loop_
_entity_poly.entity_id
_entity_poly.type
_entity_poly.pdbx_seq_one_letter_code
_entity_poly.pdbx_strand_id
1 'polypeptide(L)'
;MRLSDDSATDLFRLICGPELGSGQYRQVYEHIFDKKLVVKHDSGTNWSNVNEFQIWCEFRDTPLGKWLAPVEWISPRGLWIVQARTKPIPIGKFPKKVPALFADLKPSNWGMYKGRPVCHDYGNHSLYTVGRASVSQLKPVVWEHHL
;
A
#
# COMPACT_ATOMS: atom_id res chain seq x y z
N MET A 1 4.36 -21.50 21.17
CA MET A 1 5.83 -21.57 21.02
C MET A 1 6.36 -20.15 20.88
N ARG A 2 7.44 -19.80 21.60
CA ARG A 2 8.17 -18.54 21.41
C ARG A 2 9.51 -18.88 20.76
N LEU A 3 9.85 -18.19 19.68
CA LEU A 3 11.16 -18.32 19.05
C LEU A 3 12.18 -17.50 19.83
N SER A 4 13.46 -17.86 19.74
CA SER A 4 14.55 -16.97 20.12
C SER A 4 14.65 -15.80 19.13
N ASP A 5 15.31 -14.72 19.55
CA ASP A 5 15.53 -13.56 18.69
C ASP A 5 16.33 -13.92 17.43
N ASP A 6 17.31 -14.83 17.54
CA ASP A 6 18.08 -15.34 16.40
C ASP A 6 17.18 -16.07 15.40
N SER A 7 16.34 -16.99 15.87
CA SER A 7 15.41 -17.71 14.99
C SER A 7 14.37 -16.79 14.37
N ALA A 8 13.89 -15.78 15.09
CA ALA A 8 12.98 -14.78 14.54
C ALA A 8 13.67 -13.91 13.47
N THR A 9 14.94 -13.57 13.69
CA THR A 9 15.76 -12.82 12.73
C THR A 9 16.02 -13.62 11.46
N ASP A 10 16.33 -14.91 11.57
CA ASP A 10 16.52 -15.79 10.42
C ASP A 10 15.25 -15.95 9.60
N LEU A 11 14.09 -16.14 10.25
CA LEU A 11 12.79 -16.19 9.56
C LEU A 11 12.45 -14.86 8.89
N PHE A 12 12.75 -13.73 9.54
CA PHE A 12 12.57 -12.41 8.93
C PHE A 12 13.45 -12.29 7.68
N ARG A 13 14.75 -12.63 7.77
CA ARG A 13 15.70 -12.58 6.64
C ARG A 13 15.46 -13.64 5.58
N LEU A 14 14.70 -14.68 5.87
CA LEU A 14 14.26 -15.66 4.88
C LEU A 14 13.27 -15.04 3.89
N ILE A 15 12.41 -14.14 4.37
CA ILE A 15 11.31 -13.55 3.58
C ILE A 15 11.62 -12.13 3.13
N CYS A 16 12.20 -11.30 4.01
CA CYS A 16 12.48 -9.89 3.80
C CYS A 16 13.93 -9.65 3.36
N GLY A 17 14.08 -9.03 2.20
CA GLY A 17 15.35 -8.57 1.66
C GLY A 17 15.67 -7.15 2.11
N PRO A 18 16.39 -6.37 1.29
CA PRO A 18 16.70 -4.97 1.60
C PRO A 18 15.45 -4.13 1.85
N GLU A 19 15.57 -3.15 2.73
CA GLU A 19 14.55 -2.10 2.91
C GLU A 19 14.45 -1.28 1.61
N LEU A 20 13.22 -1.11 1.13
CA LEU A 20 12.88 -0.31 -0.05
C LEU A 20 12.43 1.10 0.33
N GLY A 21 11.96 1.28 1.56
CA GLY A 21 11.61 2.57 2.12
C GLY A 21 10.90 2.45 3.45
N SER A 22 10.80 3.58 4.12
CA SER A 22 10.13 3.72 5.41
C SER A 22 9.30 5.01 5.42
N GLY A 23 8.19 4.95 6.15
CA GLY A 23 7.38 6.09 6.51
C GLY A 23 7.26 6.20 8.03
N GLN A 24 6.38 7.09 8.48
CA GLN A 24 6.19 7.37 9.91
C GLN A 24 5.84 6.12 10.75
N TYR A 25 5.10 5.17 10.17
CA TYR A 25 4.54 4.02 10.89
C TYR A 25 4.92 2.67 10.29
N ARG A 26 5.60 2.65 9.14
CA ARG A 26 5.81 1.43 8.38
C ARG A 26 7.18 1.36 7.72
N GLN A 27 7.73 0.15 7.70
CA GLN A 27 8.88 -0.20 6.86
C GLN A 27 8.42 -1.11 5.73
N VAL A 28 9.05 -0.97 4.56
CA VAL A 28 8.76 -1.77 3.37
C VAL A 28 10.04 -2.47 2.94
N TYR A 29 9.96 -3.78 2.79
CA TYR A 29 11.06 -4.64 2.40
C TYR A 29 10.77 -5.30 1.06
N GLU A 30 11.83 -5.62 0.33
CA GLU A 30 11.72 -6.49 -0.82
C GLU A 30 11.32 -7.90 -0.38
N HIS A 31 10.40 -8.55 -1.09
CA HIS A 31 10.15 -9.98 -0.87
C HIS A 31 11.25 -10.80 -1.57
N ILE A 32 11.95 -11.66 -0.83
CA ILE A 32 13.13 -12.38 -1.38
C ILE A 32 12.75 -13.35 -2.50
N PHE A 33 11.72 -14.18 -2.28
CA PHE A 33 11.33 -15.22 -3.24
C PHE A 33 10.55 -14.72 -4.47
N ASP A 34 9.72 -13.67 -4.32
CA ASP A 34 8.98 -13.08 -5.44
C ASP A 34 9.21 -11.57 -5.51
N LYS A 35 10.07 -11.14 -6.43
CA LYS A 35 10.43 -9.73 -6.65
C LYS A 35 9.27 -8.87 -7.15
N LYS A 36 8.12 -9.47 -7.51
CA LYS A 36 6.87 -8.78 -7.83
C LYS A 36 6.08 -8.38 -6.58
N LEU A 37 6.52 -8.77 -5.40
CA LEU A 37 5.89 -8.48 -4.12
C LEU A 37 6.81 -7.64 -3.22
N VAL A 38 6.20 -6.98 -2.24
CA VAL A 38 6.86 -6.30 -1.12
C VAL A 38 6.25 -6.79 0.19
N VAL A 39 7.03 -6.71 1.25
CA VAL A 39 6.59 -7.02 2.61
C VAL A 39 6.56 -5.72 3.40
N LYS A 40 5.41 -5.37 3.98
CA LYS A 40 5.32 -4.17 4.83
C LYS A 40 5.14 -4.55 6.29
N HIS A 41 5.88 -3.90 7.15
CA HIS A 41 5.79 -4.00 8.60
C HIS A 41 5.13 -2.74 9.18
N ASP A 42 4.18 -2.91 10.07
CA ASP A 42 3.50 -1.84 10.82
C ASP A 42 3.99 -1.80 12.26
N SER A 43 4.28 -0.61 12.77
CA SER A 43 4.65 -0.39 14.18
C SER A 43 3.53 -0.75 15.16
N GLY A 44 2.30 -0.96 14.67
CA GLY A 44 1.12 -1.31 15.46
C GLY A 44 0.43 -0.12 16.11
N THR A 45 0.86 1.11 15.79
CA THR A 45 0.34 2.34 16.42
C THR A 45 -0.93 2.87 15.77
N ASN A 46 -1.15 2.61 14.48
CA ASN A 46 -2.29 3.15 13.75
C ASN A 46 -3.05 2.11 12.89
N TRP A 47 -2.67 0.84 12.95
CA TRP A 47 -3.33 -0.26 12.25
C TRP A 47 -3.43 -0.06 10.72
N SER A 48 -2.46 0.65 10.13
CA SER A 48 -2.43 0.98 8.70
C SER A 48 -2.54 -0.28 7.83
N ASN A 49 -1.80 -1.33 8.19
CA ASN A 49 -1.80 -2.58 7.45
C ASN A 49 -3.17 -3.30 7.49
N VAL A 50 -3.85 -3.29 8.63
CA VAL A 50 -5.20 -3.85 8.76
C VAL A 50 -6.20 -3.08 7.91
N ASN A 51 -6.18 -1.75 8.01
CA ASN A 51 -7.08 -0.89 7.23
C ASN A 51 -6.85 -1.09 5.72
N GLU A 52 -5.59 -1.14 5.28
CA GLU A 52 -5.22 -1.36 3.88
C GLU A 52 -5.74 -2.72 3.38
N PHE A 53 -5.56 -3.79 4.16
CA PHE A 53 -6.07 -5.10 3.78
C PHE A 53 -7.60 -5.16 3.72
N GLN A 54 -8.29 -4.54 4.67
CA GLN A 54 -9.76 -4.48 4.67
C GLN A 54 -10.30 -3.70 3.47
N ILE A 55 -9.71 -2.54 3.15
CA ILE A 55 -10.06 -1.75 1.97
C ILE A 55 -9.84 -2.57 0.69
N TRP A 56 -8.73 -3.30 0.59
CA TRP A 56 -8.48 -4.18 -0.54
C TRP A 56 -9.56 -5.27 -0.64
N CYS A 57 -9.85 -5.99 0.44
CA CYS A 57 -10.85 -7.04 0.44
C CYS A 57 -12.24 -6.55 0.02
N GLU A 58 -12.65 -5.39 0.54
CA GLU A 58 -13.96 -4.80 0.26
C GLU A 58 -14.08 -4.34 -1.20
N PHE A 59 -13.04 -3.71 -1.74
CA PHE A 59 -13.15 -2.97 -3.00
C PHE A 59 -12.45 -3.60 -4.20
N ARG A 60 -11.66 -4.67 -4.03
CA ARG A 60 -10.87 -5.29 -5.12
C ARG A 60 -11.71 -5.68 -6.34
N ASP A 61 -12.95 -6.09 -6.12
CA ASP A 61 -13.87 -6.56 -7.16
C ASP A 61 -14.81 -5.44 -7.67
N THR A 62 -14.58 -4.20 -7.26
CA THR A 62 -15.35 -3.02 -7.67
C THR A 62 -14.53 -2.15 -8.66
N PRO A 63 -15.15 -1.14 -9.31
CA PRO A 63 -14.40 -0.17 -10.12
C PRO A 63 -13.29 0.56 -9.37
N LEU A 64 -13.31 0.57 -8.04
CA LEU A 64 -12.25 1.14 -7.21
C LEU A 64 -11.00 0.25 -7.16
N GLY A 65 -11.15 -1.08 -7.22
CA GLY A 65 -10.03 -2.04 -7.16
C GLY A 65 -8.96 -1.79 -8.23
N LYS A 66 -9.33 -1.20 -9.38
CA LYS A 66 -8.38 -0.79 -10.43
C LYS A 66 -7.41 0.33 -10.00
N TRP A 67 -7.66 0.99 -8.88
CA TRP A 67 -6.80 2.02 -8.31
C TRP A 67 -6.01 1.53 -7.10
N LEU A 68 -6.24 0.32 -6.62
CA LEU A 68 -5.57 -0.23 -5.44
C LEU A 68 -4.46 -1.19 -5.89
N ALA A 69 -3.32 -1.12 -5.22
CA ALA A 69 -2.27 -2.13 -5.33
C ALA A 69 -2.73 -3.42 -4.61
N PRO A 70 -2.75 -4.58 -5.27
CA PRO A 70 -3.25 -5.82 -4.68
C PRO A 70 -2.51 -6.24 -3.41
N VAL A 71 -3.25 -6.62 -2.37
CA VAL A 71 -2.71 -7.26 -1.17
C VAL A 71 -2.94 -8.76 -1.26
N GLU A 72 -1.88 -9.54 -1.20
CA GLU A 72 -1.93 -11.01 -1.34
C GLU A 72 -2.18 -11.69 0.01
N TRP A 73 -1.70 -11.09 1.09
CA TRP A 73 -1.78 -11.68 2.43
C TRP A 73 -1.59 -10.65 3.55
N ILE A 74 -2.14 -10.96 4.72
CA ILE A 74 -1.92 -10.26 5.98
C ILE A 74 -1.65 -11.27 7.10
N SER A 75 -0.73 -10.95 7.99
CA SER A 75 -0.49 -11.74 9.20
C SER A 75 -1.68 -11.70 10.16
N PRO A 76 -1.89 -12.71 11.03
CA PRO A 76 -3.03 -12.76 11.95
C PRO A 76 -3.16 -11.55 12.88
N ARG A 77 -2.05 -10.87 13.20
CA ARG A 77 -2.04 -9.65 14.04
C ARG A 77 -2.10 -8.35 13.24
N GLY A 78 -2.06 -8.43 11.92
CA GLY A 78 -2.05 -7.26 11.05
C GLY A 78 -0.74 -6.49 10.98
N LEU A 79 0.33 -6.96 11.64
CA LEU A 79 1.63 -6.28 11.64
C LEU A 79 2.35 -6.38 10.30
N TRP A 80 2.13 -7.48 9.58
CA TRP A 80 2.76 -7.75 8.29
C TRP A 80 1.73 -7.88 7.19
N ILE A 81 1.99 -7.27 6.02
CA ILE A 81 1.28 -7.57 4.78
C ILE A 81 2.26 -7.94 3.67
N VAL A 82 1.78 -8.75 2.73
CA VAL A 82 2.42 -8.97 1.43
C VAL A 82 1.58 -8.27 0.37
N GLN A 83 2.17 -7.33 -0.35
CA GLN A 83 1.50 -6.52 -1.36
C GLN A 83 2.25 -6.60 -2.69
N ALA A 84 1.52 -6.46 -3.80
CA ALA A 84 2.10 -6.23 -5.11
C ALA A 84 3.08 -5.05 -5.12
N ARG A 85 4.30 -5.29 -5.62
CA ARG A 85 5.31 -4.28 -5.85
C ARG A 85 4.90 -3.36 -7.00
N THR A 86 5.02 -2.06 -6.78
CA THR A 86 4.82 -1.04 -7.80
C THR A 86 6.17 -0.47 -8.25
N LYS A 87 6.16 0.23 -9.38
CA LYS A 87 7.29 1.03 -9.86
C LYS A 87 6.97 2.52 -9.75
N PRO A 88 7.95 3.42 -9.58
CA PRO A 88 7.69 4.86 -9.63
C PRO A 88 6.92 5.24 -10.91
N ILE A 89 5.93 6.12 -10.78
CA ILE A 89 5.23 6.67 -11.94
C ILE A 89 6.17 7.70 -12.60
N PRO A 90 6.48 7.58 -13.90
CA PRO A 90 7.28 8.58 -14.60
C PRO A 90 6.63 9.97 -14.54
N ILE A 91 7.45 11.01 -14.50
CA ILE A 91 6.98 12.40 -14.55
C ILE A 91 6.06 12.58 -15.78
N GLY A 92 4.92 13.24 -15.57
CA GLY A 92 3.91 13.45 -16.61
C GLY A 92 3.00 12.25 -16.90
N LYS A 93 3.21 11.08 -16.26
CA LYS A 93 2.33 9.90 -16.38
C LYS A 93 1.37 9.73 -15.21
N PHE A 94 1.37 10.65 -14.25
CA PHE A 94 0.39 10.67 -13.17
C PHE A 94 -1.04 10.88 -13.73
N PRO A 95 -2.05 10.21 -13.14
CA PRO A 95 -3.42 10.36 -13.57
C PRO A 95 -3.92 11.80 -13.38
N LYS A 96 -4.61 12.37 -14.37
CA LYS A 96 -5.19 13.73 -14.23
C LYS A 96 -6.40 13.77 -13.29
N LYS A 97 -7.03 12.62 -13.05
CA LYS A 97 -8.19 12.45 -12.17
C LYS A 97 -8.08 11.11 -11.46
N VAL A 98 -8.42 11.10 -10.18
CA VAL A 98 -8.52 9.89 -9.35
C VAL A 98 -9.83 9.94 -8.56
N PRO A 99 -10.34 8.80 -8.08
CA PRO A 99 -11.48 8.77 -7.17
C PRO A 99 -11.25 9.70 -5.96
N ALA A 100 -12.24 10.53 -5.62
CA ALA A 100 -12.09 11.56 -4.58
C ALA A 100 -11.83 11.01 -3.17
N LEU A 101 -12.10 9.72 -2.95
CA LEU A 101 -11.79 8.98 -1.72
C LEU A 101 -10.28 8.89 -1.42
N PHE A 102 -9.40 9.08 -2.41
CA PHE A 102 -7.96 9.18 -2.16
C PHE A 102 -7.64 10.55 -1.56
N ALA A 103 -7.68 10.63 -0.23
CA ALA A 103 -7.36 11.85 0.52
C ALA A 103 -5.88 12.29 0.43
N ASP A 104 -4.93 11.35 0.50
CA ASP A 104 -3.48 11.63 0.38
C ASP A 104 -2.96 11.35 -1.03
N LEU A 105 -2.68 12.41 -1.79
CA LEU A 105 -2.25 12.33 -3.19
C LEU A 105 -0.74 12.53 -3.37
N LYS A 106 0.05 12.32 -2.33
CA LYS A 106 1.52 12.37 -2.45
C LYS A 106 2.01 11.38 -3.51
N PRO A 107 2.91 11.79 -4.42
CA PRO A 107 3.49 10.89 -5.42
C PRO A 107 4.06 9.59 -4.85
N SER A 108 4.62 9.64 -3.63
CA SER A 108 5.16 8.49 -2.92
C SER A 108 4.12 7.41 -2.57
N ASN A 109 2.83 7.75 -2.53
CA ASN A 109 1.73 6.82 -2.24
C ASN A 109 1.18 6.16 -3.52
N TRP A 110 1.80 6.44 -4.67
CA TRP A 110 1.35 5.97 -5.98
C TRP A 110 2.48 5.29 -6.75
N GLY A 111 2.10 4.31 -7.56
CA GLY A 111 3.04 3.56 -8.38
C GLY A 111 2.37 2.95 -9.62
N MET A 112 3.18 2.48 -10.56
CA MET A 112 2.76 1.69 -11.71
C MET A 112 2.69 0.22 -11.34
N TYR A 113 1.54 -0.41 -11.58
CA TYR A 113 1.34 -1.85 -11.45
C TYR A 113 0.66 -2.37 -12.72
N LYS A 114 1.28 -3.35 -13.39
CA LYS A 114 0.75 -3.95 -14.65
C LYS A 114 0.29 -2.89 -15.67
N GLY A 115 1.08 -1.83 -15.86
CA GLY A 115 0.80 -0.77 -16.84
C GLY A 115 -0.24 0.27 -16.44
N ARG A 116 -0.82 0.20 -15.23
CA ARG A 116 -1.76 1.21 -14.71
C ARG A 116 -1.23 1.90 -13.44
N PRO A 117 -1.59 3.17 -13.19
CA PRO A 117 -1.32 3.81 -11.91
C PRO A 117 -2.21 3.21 -10.82
N VAL A 118 -1.63 2.96 -9.66
CA VAL A 118 -2.30 2.46 -8.46
C VAL A 118 -1.81 3.21 -7.24
N CYS A 119 -2.69 3.39 -6.27
CA CYS A 119 -2.34 3.76 -4.92
C CYS A 119 -1.86 2.50 -4.19
N HIS A 120 -0.65 2.56 -3.62
CA HIS A 120 -0.08 1.47 -2.82
C HIS A 120 0.03 1.80 -1.34
N ASP A 121 -0.39 3.00 -0.91
CA ASP A 121 -0.53 3.35 0.50
C ASP A 121 -1.91 3.97 0.66
N TYR A 122 -2.89 3.15 1.05
CA TYR A 122 -4.30 3.56 1.18
C TYR A 122 -4.91 3.25 2.55
N GLY A 123 -4.10 2.82 3.52
CA GLY A 123 -4.57 2.41 4.86
C GLY A 123 -4.99 3.55 5.79
N ASN A 124 -4.49 4.77 5.57
CA ASN A 124 -4.80 5.96 6.40
C ASN A 124 -5.71 6.97 5.69
N HIS A 125 -6.33 6.59 4.57
CA HIS A 125 -7.24 7.48 3.86
C HIS A 125 -8.60 7.51 4.54
N SER A 126 -9.33 8.61 4.38
CA SER A 126 -10.75 8.77 4.81
C SER A 126 -11.71 7.87 4.01
N LEU A 127 -11.25 6.72 3.54
CA LEU A 127 -11.88 5.85 2.57
C LEU A 127 -13.17 5.24 3.13
N TYR A 128 -13.22 4.94 4.43
CA TYR A 128 -14.47 4.53 5.11
C TYR A 128 -15.48 5.67 5.25
N THR A 129 -15.00 6.89 5.44
CA THR A 129 -15.83 8.09 5.57
C THR A 129 -16.41 8.51 4.22
N VAL A 130 -15.62 8.43 3.15
CA VAL A 130 -16.00 8.87 1.80
C VAL A 130 -16.60 7.73 0.98
N GLY A 131 -16.19 6.47 1.18
CA GLY A 131 -16.73 5.31 0.45
C GLY A 131 -18.20 5.01 0.74
N ARG A 132 -18.73 5.49 1.86
CA ARG A 132 -20.19 5.48 2.15
C ARG A 132 -20.95 6.60 1.44
N ALA A 133 -20.25 7.62 0.93
CA ALA A 133 -20.83 8.65 0.08
C ALA A 133 -20.58 8.27 -1.39
N SER A 134 -21.65 8.12 -2.15
CA SER A 134 -21.70 7.58 -3.51
C SER A 134 -20.68 8.19 -4.49
N VAL A 135 -20.08 7.32 -5.32
CA VAL A 135 -19.00 7.57 -6.30
C VAL A 135 -19.46 8.40 -7.51
N SER A 136 -20.06 9.58 -7.29
CA SER A 136 -20.46 10.51 -8.36
C SER A 136 -19.60 11.77 -8.45
N GLN A 137 -18.61 11.94 -7.57
CA GLN A 137 -17.79 13.16 -7.52
C GLN A 137 -16.30 12.86 -7.73
N LEU A 138 -15.76 13.32 -8.87
CA LEU A 138 -14.33 13.34 -9.16
C LEU A 138 -13.75 14.69 -8.70
N LYS A 139 -12.61 14.69 -8.01
CA LYS A 139 -11.92 15.93 -7.58
C LYS A 139 -10.69 16.21 -8.47
N PRO A 140 -10.44 17.47 -8.88
CA PRO A 140 -9.18 17.86 -9.54
C PRO A 140 -7.98 17.73 -8.57
N VAL A 141 -6.81 17.38 -9.10
CA VAL A 141 -5.58 17.12 -8.35
C VAL A 141 -4.47 18.08 -8.78
N VAL A 142 -3.70 18.58 -7.82
CA VAL A 142 -2.43 19.30 -8.04
C VAL A 142 -1.32 18.45 -7.43
N TRP A 143 -0.31 18.11 -8.23
CA TRP A 143 0.83 17.30 -7.78
C TRP A 143 1.95 18.24 -7.31
N GLU A 144 2.33 18.17 -6.03
CA GLU A 144 3.49 18.91 -5.53
C GLU A 144 4.79 18.24 -6.02
N HIS A 145 5.66 19.00 -6.67
CA HIS A 145 6.98 18.57 -7.10
C HIS A 145 8.02 19.14 -6.11
N HIS A 146 8.64 18.28 -5.30
CA HIS A 146 9.85 18.66 -4.58
C HIS A 146 11.04 18.57 -5.53
N LEU A 147 11.69 19.71 -5.76
CA LEU A 147 13.01 19.82 -6.38
C LEU A 147 14.07 19.24 -5.45
#